data_AF-A0A7V9ULR5-F1
#
_entry.id   AF-A0A7V9ULR5-F1
#
_cell.length_a   1.000
_cell.length_b   1.000
_cell.length_c   1.000
_cell.angle_alpha   90.00
_cell.angle_beta   90.00
_cell.angle_gamma   90.00
#
_symmetry.space_group_name_H-M   'P 1'
#
loop_
_entity.id
_entity.type
_entity.pdbx_description
1 polymer ?
#
loop_
_entity_poly.entity_id
_entity_poly.type
_entity_poly.pdbx_seq_one_letter_code
_entity_poly.pdbx_strand_id
1 'polypeptide(L)' 'MEARASARYLRGSAQKARLVIDMIRGKNVNQALAILQFTNKRAADGIE' A
#
# COMPACT_ATOMS: atom_id res chain seq x y z
N MET A 1 -15.00 -14.71 5.16
CA MET A 1 -15.46 -13.67 4.22
C MET A 1 -14.23 -12.90 3.78
N GLU A 2 -13.88 -12.94 2.49
CA GLU A 2 -12.70 -12.23 1.96
C GLU A 2 -13.16 -11.02 1.14
N ALA A 3 -12.65 -9.83 1.47
CA ALA A 3 -12.85 -8.61 0.70
C ALA A 3 -11.58 -8.32 -0.13
N ARG A 4 -11.74 -7.89 -1.38
CA ARG A 4 -10.63 -7.48 -2.26
C ARG A 4 -10.99 -6.16 -2.94
N ALA A 5 -10.03 -5.24 -3.01
CA ALA A 5 -10.13 -3.96 -3.72
C ALA A 5 -8.99 -3.84 -4.74
N SER A 6 -9.19 -3.12 -5.84
CA SER A 6 -8.16 -2.93 -6.87
C SER A 6 -8.18 -1.50 -7.40
N ALA A 7 -7.02 -0.84 -7.38
CA ALA A 7 -6.80 0.44 -8.05
C ALA A 7 -6.06 0.23 -9.38
N ARG A 8 -6.64 0.70 -10.49
CA ARG A 8 -6.04 0.63 -11.83
C ARG A 8 -5.51 2.00 -12.24
N TYR A 9 -4.47 2.02 -13.08
CA TYR A 9 -3.87 3.24 -13.64
C TYR A 9 -3.25 4.18 -12.59
N LEU A 10 -2.64 3.62 -11.54
CA LEU A 10 -1.91 4.40 -10.55
C LEU A 10 -0.75 5.16 -11.22
N ARG A 11 -0.65 6.47 -10.95
CA ARG A 11 0.45 7.28 -11.49
C ARG A 11 1.76 6.92 -10.80
N GLY A 12 2.70 6.33 -11.53
CA GLY A 12 4.03 6.01 -11.05
C GLY A 12 4.58 4.71 -11.62
N SER A 13 5.81 4.36 -11.24
CA SER A 13 6.39 3.06 -11.60
C SER A 13 5.87 1.97 -10.66
N ALA A 14 5.50 0.83 -11.22
CA ALA A 14 5.08 -0.36 -10.48
C ALA A 14 6.12 -0.80 -9.43
N GLN A 15 7.41 -0.58 -9.69
CA GLN A 15 8.48 -0.92 -8.75
C GLN A 15 8.38 -0.11 -7.44
N LYS A 16 8.05 1.19 -7.53
CA LYS A 16 7.91 2.04 -6.34
C LYS A 16 6.71 1.62 -5.48
N ALA A 17 5.61 1.21 -6.13
CA ALA A 17 4.44 0.66 -5.43
C ALA A 17 4.74 -0.67 -4.75
N ARG A 18 5.47 -1.58 -5.42
CA ARG A 18 5.86 -2.89 -4.83
C ARG A 18 6.62 -2.74 -3.51
N LEU A 19 7.56 -1.79 -3.44
CA LEU A 19 8.30 -1.54 -2.20
C LEU A 19 7.38 -1.23 -1.02
N VAL A 20 6.30 -0.46 -1.23
CA VAL A 20 5.31 -0.15 -0.18
C VAL A 20 4.43 -1.36 0.13
N ILE A 21 3.98 -2.08 -0.90
CA ILE A 21 3.16 -3.29 -0.72
C ILE A 21 3.92 -4.35 0.09
N ASP A 22 5.22 -4.51 -0.16
CA ASP A 22 6.05 -5.50 0.54
C ASP A 22 6.22 -5.14 2.02
N MET A 23 6.11 -3.86 2.40
CA MET A 23 6.12 -3.45 3.82
C MET A 23 4.85 -3.86 4.56
N ILE A 24 3.70 -3.91 3.90
CA ILE A 24 2.40 -4.18 4.55
C ILE A 24 1.92 -5.63 4.40
N ARG A 25 2.53 -6.40 3.49
CA ARG A 25 2.11 -7.78 3.22
C ARG A 25 2.26 -8.67 4.46
N GLY A 26 1.19 -9.35 4.83
CA GLY A 26 1.15 -10.26 5.98
C GLY A 26 1.06 -9.58 7.35
N LYS A 27 0.99 -8.25 7.41
CA LYS A 27 0.76 -7.52 8.66
C LYS A 27 -0.72 -7.44 9.02
N ASN A 28 -1.01 -7.21 10.28
CA ASN A 28 -2.36 -6.90 10.73
C ASN A 28 -2.83 -5.57 10.10
N VAL A 29 -4.13 -5.46 9.80
CA VAL A 29 -4.75 -4.27 9.19
C VAL A 29 -4.37 -2.97 9.92
N ASN A 30 -4.46 -2.94 11.26
CA ASN A 30 -4.15 -1.74 12.03
C ASN A 30 -2.67 -1.33 11.91
N GLN A 31 -1.78 -2.33 11.87
CA GLN A 31 -0.35 -2.08 11.69
C GLN A 31 -0.04 -1.64 10.25
N ALA A 32 -0.69 -2.23 9.26
CA ALA A 32 -0.53 -1.85 7.86
C ALA A 32 -0.99 -0.41 7.61
N LEU A 33 -2.14 -0.01 8.17
CA LEU A 33 -2.64 1.37 8.11
C LEU A 33 -1.67 2.36 8.74
N ALA A 34 -1.16 2.07 9.94
CA ALA A 34 -0.15 2.91 10.59
C ALA A 34 1.12 3.03 9.73
N ILE A 35 1.58 1.94 9.12
CA ILE A 35 2.75 1.97 8.24
C ILE A 35 2.49 2.85 7.01
N LEU A 36 1.34 2.71 6.35
CA LEU A 36 1.00 3.53 5.18
C LEU A 36 0.94 5.02 5.55
N GLN A 37 0.28 5.37 6.66
CA GLN A 37 0.11 6.74 7.12
C GLN A 37 1.43 7.46 7.44
N PHE A 38 2.40 6.76 8.03
CA PHE A 38 3.69 7.33 8.42
C PHE A 38 4.82 7.10 7.41
N THR A 39 4.54 6.41 6.30
CA THR A 39 5.52 6.20 5.23
C THR A 39 5.59 7.43 4.33
N ASN A 40 6.71 8.16 4.35
CA ASN A 40 6.96 9.27 3.43
C ASN A 40 7.37 8.76 2.03
N LYS A 41 6.44 8.12 1.32
CA LYS A 41 6.56 7.69 -0.08
C LYS A 41 5.25 8.03 -0.78
N ARG A 42 5.33 8.78 -1.89
CA ARG A 42 4.18 9.09 -2.76
C ARG A 42 3.36 7.87 -3.21
N ALA A 43 3.98 6.68 -3.23
CA ALA A 43 3.27 5.45 -3.56
C ALA A 43 2.29 5.00 -2.46
N ALA A 44 2.48 5.41 -1.20
CA ALA A 44 1.60 5.07 -0.09
C ALA A 44 0.21 5.71 -0.25
N ASP A 45 0.15 6.98 -0.67
CA ASP A 45 -1.10 7.74 -0.86
C ASP A 45 -2.08 7.09 -1.86
N GLY A 46 -1.58 6.29 -2.81
CA GLY A 46 -2.41 5.58 -3.78
C GLY A 46 -2.72 4.13 -3.40
N ILE A 47 -2.21 3.67 -2.25
CA ILE A 47 -2.37 2.29 -1.74
C ILE A 47 -3.26 2.26 -0.49
N GLU A 48 -3.25 3.31 0.32
CA GLU A 48 -4.25 3.55 1.38
C GLU A 48 -5.67 3.69 0.78
#